data_AF-A0A8T4LI64-F1
#
_entry.id   AF-A0A8T4LI64-F1
#
_cell.length_a   1.000
_cell.length_b   1.000
_cell.length_c   1.000
_cell.angle_alpha   90.00
_cell.angle_beta   90.00
_cell.angle_gamma   90.00
#
_symmetry.space_group_name_H-M   'P 1'
#
loop_
_entity.id
_entity.type
_entity.pdbx_description
1 polymer ?
#
loop_
_entity_poly.entity_id
_entity_poly.type
_entity_poly.pdbx_seq_one_letter_code
_entity_poly.pdbx_strand_id
1 'polypeptide(L)' 'MSKTLKINFKLIIYIVIALVIVALIVLTIFPGIIQAWKDSGKSTNEKCQTPPSYTKESWREHMGHHPDIYKECLV' A
#
# COMPACT_ATOMS: atom_id res chain seq x y z
N MET A 1 -19.74 -14.11 -30.33
CA MET A 1 -19.21 -15.48 -30.22
C MET A 1 -18.34 -15.54 -28.96
N SER A 2 -18.92 -15.88 -27.80
CA SER A 2 -18.18 -15.92 -26.53
C SER A 2 -17.44 -17.25 -26.46
N LYS A 3 -16.10 -17.22 -26.56
CA LYS A 3 -15.26 -18.40 -26.37
C LYS A 3 -15.14 -18.64 -24.87
N THR A 4 -15.78 -19.69 -24.37
CA THR A 4 -15.68 -20.10 -22.96
C THR A 4 -14.24 -20.53 -22.67
N LEU A 5 -13.51 -19.73 -21.90
CA LEU A 5 -12.13 -20.02 -21.51
C LEU A 5 -12.14 -21.17 -20.48
N LYS A 6 -11.68 -22.36 -20.88
CA LYS A 6 -11.58 -23.52 -19.99
C LYS A 6 -10.30 -23.40 -19.15
N ILE A 7 -10.37 -22.66 -18.03
CA ILE A 7 -9.21 -22.38 -17.18
C ILE A 7 -8.84 -23.63 -16.36
N ASN A 8 -7.57 -24.05 -16.44
CA ASN A 8 -7.06 -25.18 -15.68
C ASN A 8 -6.84 -24.79 -14.21
N PHE A 9 -7.26 -25.63 -13.26
CA PHE A 9 -7.07 -25.35 -11.82
C PHE A 9 -5.60 -25.13 -11.44
N LYS A 10 -4.68 -25.90 -12.03
CA LYS A 10 -3.23 -25.70 -11.87
C LYS A 10 -2.78 -24.32 -12.35
N LEU A 11 -3.36 -23.82 -13.45
CA LEU A 11 -3.06 -22.49 -13.97
C LEU A 11 -3.58 -21.40 -13.03
N ILE A 12 -4.77 -21.57 -12.44
CA ILE A 12 -5.31 -20.64 -11.43
C ILE A 12 -4.36 -20.57 -10.24
N ILE A 13 -3.88 -21.71 -9.74
CA ILE A 13 -2.93 -21.76 -8.62
C ILE A 13 -1.65 -21.00 -8.97
N TYR A 14 -1.06 -21.22 -10.15
CA TYR A 14 0.15 -20.49 -10.55
C TYR A 14 -0.07 -18.99 -10.65
N ILE A 15 -1.22 -18.55 -11.17
CA ILE A 15 -1.58 -17.13 -11.24
C ILE A 15 -1.70 -16.54 -9.83
N VAL A 16 -2.38 -17.23 -8.91
CA VAL A 16 -2.52 -16.79 -7.52
C VAL A 16 -1.16 -16.71 -6.83
N ILE A 17 -0.32 -17.74 -6.98
CA ILE A 17 1.04 -17.74 -6.42
C ILE A 17 1.86 -16.57 -6.96
N ALA A 18 1.81 -16.33 -8.27
CA ALA A 18 2.51 -15.20 -8.89
C ALA A 18 2.02 -13.85 -8.33
N LEU A 19 0.70 -13.66 -8.18
CA LEU A 19 0.13 -12.45 -7.58
C LEU A 19 0.58 -12.26 -6.13
N VAL A 20 0.62 -13.34 -5.33
CA VAL A 20 1.11 -13.28 -3.94
C VAL A 20 2.59 -12.90 -3.92
N ILE A 21 3.43 -13.50 -4.76
CA ILE A 21 4.86 -13.16 -4.84
C ILE A 21 5.04 -11.68 -5.22
N VAL A 22 4.31 -11.18 -6.21
CA VAL A 22 4.35 -9.77 -6.62
C VAL A 22 3.92 -8.85 -5.48
N ALA A 23 2.84 -9.16 -4.78
CA ALA A 23 2.38 -8.38 -3.64
C ALA A 23 3.44 -8.34 -2.52
N LEU A 24 4.08 -9.47 -2.23
CA LEU A 24 5.15 -9.53 -1.25
C LEU A 24 6.36 -8.68 -1.65
N ILE A 25 6.78 -8.72 -2.91
CA ILE A 25 7.90 -7.89 -3.41
C ILE A 25 7.56 -6.40 -3.29
N VAL A 26 6.33 -6.00 -3.61
CA VAL A 26 5.90 -4.60 -3.45
C VAL A 26 5.95 -4.18 -1.98
N LEU A 27 5.46 -5.02 -1.07
CA LEU A 27 5.46 -4.71 0.37
C LEU A 27 6.87 -4.65 0.98
N THR A 28 7.84 -5.40 0.44
CA THR A 28 9.23 -5.34 0.92
C THR A 28 9.97 -4.09 0.44
N ILE A 29 9.72 -3.65 -0.80
CA ILE A 29 10.38 -2.47 -1.38
C ILE A 29 9.71 -1.17 -0.90
N PHE A 30 8.39 -1.19 -0.66
CA PHE A 30 7.61 -0.02 -0.28
C PHE A 30 6.92 -0.20 1.08
N PRO A 31 7.69 -0.24 2.19
CA PRO A 31 7.13 -0.47 3.53
C PRO A 31 6.17 0.66 3.96
N GLY A 32 6.28 1.85 3.35
CA GLY A 32 5.39 2.99 3.61
C GLY A 32 3.90 2.71 3.33
N ILE A 33 3.58 1.76 2.46
CA ILE A 33 2.17 1.38 2.19
C ILE A 33 1.51 0.83 3.46
N ILE A 34 2.25 0.04 4.26
CA ILE A 34 1.76 -0.54 5.51
C ILE A 34 1.51 0.58 6.53
N GLN A 35 2.39 1.58 6.57
CA GLN A 35 2.23 2.74 7.45
C GLN A 35 0.97 3.53 7.09
N ALA A 36 0.76 3.84 5.80
CA ALA A 36 -0.45 4.49 5.33
C ALA A 36 -1.72 3.72 5.70
N TRP A 37 -1.74 2.40 5.48
CA TRP A 37 -2.87 1.55 5.87
C TRP A 37 -3.12 1.54 7.39
N LYS A 38 -2.06 1.56 8.21
CA LYS A 38 -2.17 1.64 9.67
C LYS A 38 -2.72 2.99 10.15
N ASP A 39 -2.47 4.05 9.39
CA ASP A 39 -2.91 5.40 9.73
C ASP A 39 -4.32 5.70 9.17
N SER A 40 -4.83 4.90 8.23
CA SER A 40 -6.21 4.90 7.79
C SER A 40 -7.16 4.57 8.96
N GLY A 41 -7.77 5.61 9.53
CA GLY A 41 -8.68 5.52 10.67
C GLY A 41 -8.16 6.15 11.96
N LYS A 42 -6.92 6.66 11.97
CA LYS A 42 -6.39 7.42 13.09
C LYS A 42 -6.83 8.88 13.07
N SER A 43 -6.82 9.50 14.25
CA SER A 43 -7.03 10.93 14.40
C SER A 43 -5.86 11.74 13.81
N THR A 44 -6.13 12.99 13.42
CA THR A 44 -5.14 13.90 12.81
C THR A 44 -3.89 14.06 13.68
N ASN A 45 -4.03 14.20 14.99
CA ASN A 45 -2.89 14.33 15.91
C ASN A 45 -1.96 13.11 15.93
N GLU A 46 -2.44 11.92 15.60
CA GLU A 46 -1.65 10.69 15.62
C GLU A 46 -0.99 10.42 14.26
N LYS A 47 -1.69 10.68 13.15
CA LYS A 47 -1.19 10.41 11.79
C LYS A 47 -0.29 11.50 11.23
N CYS A 48 -0.32 12.73 11.77
CA CYS A 48 0.58 13.80 11.32
C CYS A 48 1.95 13.76 11.99
N GLN A 49 2.13 12.97 13.05
CA GLN A 49 3.43 12.85 13.73
C GLN A 49 4.41 12.04 12.90
N THR A 50 5.62 12.56 12.71
CA THR A 50 6.70 11.88 12.00
C THR A 50 7.10 10.60 12.74
N PRO A 51 6.95 9.41 12.15
CA PRO A 51 7.40 8.17 12.76
C PRO A 51 8.92 8.11 12.88
N PRO A 52 9.48 7.32 13.81
CA PRO A 52 10.93 7.24 14.02
C PRO A 52 11.71 6.69 12.81
N SER A 53 11.03 6.00 11.88
CA SER A 53 11.62 5.49 10.63
C SER A 53 11.67 6.52 9.50
N TYR A 54 11.16 7.74 9.71
CA TYR A 54 11.12 8.81 8.72
C TYR A 54 11.84 10.06 9.23
N THR A 55 12.38 10.85 8.31
CA THR A 55 12.69 12.26 8.57
C THR A 55 11.42 13.09 8.36
N LYS A 56 11.40 14.35 8.79
CA LYS A 56 10.25 15.23 8.56
C LYS A 56 10.00 15.42 7.06
N GLU A 57 11.06 15.57 6.29
CA GLU A 57 11.03 15.80 4.84
C GLU A 57 10.50 14.55 4.12
N SER A 58 11.04 13.36 4.45
CA SER A 58 10.59 12.12 3.82
C SER A 58 9.18 11.71 4.27
N TRP A 59 8.78 12.09 5.49
CA TRP A 59 7.39 11.93 5.93
C TRP A 59 6.44 12.85 5.18
N ARG A 60 6.83 14.11 4.95
CA ARG A 60 6.04 15.05 4.14
C ARG A 60 5.86 14.55 2.71
N GLU A 61 6.92 13.99 2.11
CA GLU A 61 6.85 13.35 0.80
C GLU A 61 5.92 12.14 0.82
N HIS A 62 6.06 11.22 1.79
CA HIS A 62 5.17 10.07 1.96
C HIS A 62 3.70 10.47 2.07
N MET A 63 3.39 11.43 2.95
CA MET A 63 2.03 11.95 3.12
C MET A 63 1.47 12.52 1.82
N GLY A 64 2.31 13.16 1.00
CA GLY A 64 1.95 13.70 -0.31
C GLY A 64 1.50 12.64 -1.33
N HIS A 65 1.94 11.39 -1.17
CA HIS A 65 1.45 10.26 -2.00
C HIS A 65 0.08 9.73 -1.57
N HIS A 66 -0.37 10.04 -0.34
CA HIS A 66 -1.63 9.58 0.24
C HIS A 66 -2.48 10.75 0.76
N PRO A 67 -2.88 11.69 -0.13
CA PRO A 67 -3.58 12.90 0.29
C PRO A 67 -4.98 12.62 0.86
N ASP A 68 -5.59 11.49 0.53
CA ASP A 68 -6.85 11.02 1.12
C ASP A 68 -6.74 10.75 2.63
N ILE A 69 -5.56 10.30 3.08
CA ILE A 69 -5.28 10.00 4.49
C ILE A 69 -4.75 11.24 5.22
N TYR A 70 -3.84 12.00 4.58
CA TYR A 70 -3.04 13.03 5.24
C TYR A 70 -3.32 14.47 4.81
N LYS A 71 -4.45 14.75 4.14
CA LYS A 71 -4.82 16.12 3.69
C LYS A 71 -4.62 17.20 4.77
N GLU A 72 -5.00 16.87 6.00
CA GLU A 72 -4.92 17.78 7.16
C GLU A 72 -3.52 17.93 7.75
N CYS A 73 -2.57 17.06 7.37
CA CYS A 73 -1.18 17.09 7.83
C CYS A 73 -0.25 17.90 6.91
N LEU A 74 -0.68 18.18 5.68
CA LEU A 74 0.11 18.83 4.64
C LEU A 74 -0.18 20.34 4.53
N VAL A 75 -0.90 20.89 5.50
CA VAL A 75 -1.29 22.30 5.59
C VAL A 75 -0.20 23.12 6.28
#